data_AF-A0A2C9L9N5-F1
#
_entry.id   AF-A0A2C9L9N5-F1
#
_cell.length_a   1.000
_cell.length_b   1.000
_cell.length_c   1.000
_cell.angle_alpha   90.00
_cell.angle_beta   90.00
_cell.angle_gamma   90.00
#
_symmetry.space_group_name_H-M   'P 1'
#
loop_
_entity.id
_entity.type
_entity.pdbx_description
1 polymer ?
#
loop_
_entity_poly.entity_id
_entity_poly.type
_entity_poly.pdbx_seq_one_letter_code
_entity_poly.pdbx_strand_id
1 'polypeptide(L)'
;MGDGNEGDLNVGDLNVRDLNVGDGNVGDGNVRDLNVGDENVGDENVGDLNVVDLNVGDENVGDENMGDLNVGDLNVGDGNVGDGNEGDGNVGDGNVGDLNVGDLNVGDGNVGDGNVGDGNVGDENVGEENVGEENVGDGNVGDENVGDGNVGDGNVGDEN
;
A
#
# COMPACT_ATOMS: atom_id res chain seq x y z
N MET A 1 39.60 7.58 -39.00
CA MET A 1 39.96 8.75 -38.14
C MET A 1 38.87 9.77 -38.36
N GLY A 2 37.95 10.06 -37.45
CA GLY A 2 37.58 9.46 -36.19
C GLY A 2 36.15 9.92 -35.92
N ASP A 3 35.40 9.06 -35.26
CA ASP A 3 33.96 9.10 -35.13
C ASP A 3 33.69 9.93 -33.87
N GLY A 4 33.32 11.20 -34.05
CA GLY A 4 33.29 12.20 -32.99
C GLY A 4 31.93 12.28 -32.27
N ASN A 5 31.70 11.34 -31.36
CA ASN A 5 30.88 11.41 -30.15
C ASN A 5 29.64 12.34 -30.17
N GLU A 6 28.49 11.80 -30.57
CA GLU A 6 27.18 12.24 -30.09
C GLU A 6 26.99 11.70 -28.68
N GLY A 7 26.94 12.59 -27.69
CA GLY A 7 26.82 12.22 -26.29
C GLY A 7 26.89 13.46 -25.42
N ASP A 8 25.75 14.12 -25.26
CA ASP A 8 25.54 15.26 -24.38
C ASP A 8 25.60 14.83 -22.90
N LEU A 9 26.77 14.38 -22.45
CA LEU A 9 27.05 14.10 -21.04
C LEU A 9 27.45 15.43 -20.38
N ASN A 10 26.48 16.18 -19.84
CA ASN A 10 26.79 17.30 -18.97
C ASN A 10 27.11 16.78 -17.58
N VAL A 11 28.34 16.99 -17.13
CA VAL A 11 28.69 16.93 -15.70
C VAL A 11 28.51 18.34 -15.15
N GLY A 12 27.38 18.61 -14.51
CA GLY A 12 27.07 19.89 -13.89
C GLY A 12 25.98 19.74 -12.84
N ASP A 13 26.11 20.50 -11.76
CA ASP A 13 25.34 20.40 -10.50
C ASP A 13 23.83 20.70 -10.64
N LEU A 14 23.33 20.96 -11.86
CA LEU A 14 21.92 21.05 -12.19
C LEU A 14 21.75 20.86 -13.71
N ASN A 15 21.24 19.70 -14.14
CA ASN A 15 20.96 19.45 -15.55
C ASN A 15 19.46 19.36 -15.78
N VAL A 16 18.98 20.08 -16.81
CA VAL A 16 17.60 20.01 -17.33
C VAL A 16 17.72 19.40 -18.73
N ARG A 17 17.62 18.08 -18.83
CA ARG A 17 17.68 17.27 -20.07
C ARG A 17 16.94 15.95 -19.88
N ASP A 18 16.71 15.26 -20.99
CA ASP A 18 15.97 13.99 -21.12
C ASP A 18 16.66 12.75 -20.50
N LEU A 19 17.91 12.84 -20.03
CA LEU A 19 18.59 11.78 -19.25
C LEU A 19 19.81 12.38 -18.54
N ASN A 20 19.85 12.35 -17.20
CA ASN A 20 20.88 13.07 -16.43
C ASN A 20 21.52 12.21 -15.30
N VAL A 21 22.85 12.26 -15.15
CA VAL A 21 23.64 11.55 -14.09
C VAL A 21 24.57 12.53 -13.37
N GLY A 22 24.65 12.51 -12.03
CA GLY A 22 25.19 13.60 -11.16
C GLY A 22 24.47 13.71 -9.80
N ASP A 23 24.50 14.85 -9.13
CA ASP A 23 23.83 15.06 -7.84
C ASP A 23 22.69 16.07 -8.03
N GLY A 24 21.43 15.69 -7.74
CA GLY A 24 20.24 16.56 -7.85
C GLY A 24 19.78 16.87 -9.28
N ASN A 25 18.70 16.23 -9.73
CA ASN A 25 18.17 16.41 -11.08
C ASN A 25 16.69 16.77 -11.13
N VAL A 26 16.33 17.48 -12.21
CA VAL A 26 14.95 17.65 -12.66
C VAL A 26 14.87 17.33 -14.15
N GLY A 27 14.06 16.34 -14.53
CA GLY A 27 13.88 15.89 -15.92
C GLY A 27 13.36 14.46 -16.01
N ASP A 28 13.17 13.95 -17.21
CA ASP A 28 12.65 12.60 -17.45
C ASP A 28 13.80 11.59 -17.33
N GLY A 29 13.60 10.47 -16.61
CA GLY A 29 14.57 9.37 -16.54
C GLY A 29 15.87 9.68 -15.77
N ASN A 30 15.80 9.87 -14.46
CA ASN A 30 16.97 10.17 -13.61
C ASN A 30 17.47 8.95 -12.81
N VAL A 31 18.80 8.86 -12.61
CA VAL A 31 19.45 7.82 -11.77
C VAL A 31 20.44 8.44 -10.77
N ARG A 32 20.01 8.75 -9.52
CA ARG A 32 20.80 9.46 -8.47
C ARG A 32 20.18 9.37 -7.07
N ASP A 33 20.89 9.85 -6.05
CA ASP A 33 20.43 9.92 -4.65
C ASP A 33 19.14 10.75 -4.45
N LEU A 34 18.97 11.87 -5.18
CA LEU A 34 17.79 12.76 -5.10
C LEU A 34 17.28 13.15 -6.50
N ASN A 35 16.09 12.68 -6.89
CA ASN A 35 15.48 13.01 -8.18
C ASN A 35 14.04 13.51 -8.09
N VAL A 36 13.68 14.42 -9.00
CA VAL A 36 12.31 14.87 -9.24
C VAL A 36 12.01 14.80 -10.74
N GLY A 37 10.98 14.08 -11.15
CA GLY A 37 10.59 13.94 -12.56
C GLY A 37 9.85 12.64 -12.84
N ASP A 38 9.62 12.36 -14.11
CA ASP A 38 8.89 11.15 -14.51
C ASP A 38 9.89 9.98 -14.66
N GLU A 39 9.58 8.83 -14.07
CA GLU A 39 10.41 7.61 -14.05
C GLU A 39 11.81 7.80 -13.41
N ASN A 40 11.93 7.66 -12.09
CA ASN A 40 13.21 7.82 -11.35
C ASN A 40 13.71 6.54 -10.65
N VAL A 41 15.03 6.35 -10.61
CA VAL A 41 15.71 5.32 -9.79
C VAL A 41 16.77 6.00 -8.90
N GLY A 42 16.77 5.73 -7.59
CA GLY A 42 17.53 6.51 -6.61
C GLY A 42 17.42 6.00 -5.18
N ASP A 43 17.68 6.85 -4.19
CA ASP A 43 17.44 6.55 -2.77
C ASP A 43 16.22 7.33 -2.24
N GLU A 44 15.98 8.55 -2.75
CA GLU A 44 14.84 9.41 -2.40
C GLU A 44 14.30 10.10 -3.68
N ASN A 45 13.10 9.71 -4.15
CA ASN A 45 12.53 10.21 -5.41
C ASN A 45 11.08 10.73 -5.28
N VAL A 46 10.75 11.75 -6.08
CA VAL A 46 9.36 12.25 -6.25
C VAL A 46 8.97 12.24 -7.73
N GLY A 47 7.88 11.56 -8.09
CA GLY A 47 7.44 11.42 -9.49
C GLY A 47 6.43 10.30 -9.74
N ASP A 48 5.95 10.16 -10.97
CA ASP A 48 4.88 9.20 -11.28
C ASP A 48 5.30 7.73 -11.14
N LEU A 49 6.57 7.40 -11.37
CA LEU A 49 7.12 6.03 -11.28
C LEU A 49 8.46 6.04 -10.55
N ASN A 50 8.51 5.51 -9.33
CA ASN A 50 9.75 5.50 -8.51
C ASN A 50 10.08 4.09 -8.00
N VAL A 51 11.38 3.71 -8.05
CA VAL A 51 11.90 2.45 -7.49
C VAL A 51 13.06 2.69 -6.53
N VAL A 52 12.79 2.94 -5.24
CA VAL A 52 13.79 3.31 -4.19
C VAL A 52 13.40 2.89 -2.76
N ASP A 53 14.25 3.18 -1.77
CA ASP A 53 13.94 3.00 -0.34
C ASP A 53 12.78 3.92 0.12
N LEU A 54 12.73 5.20 -0.30
CA LEU A 54 11.62 6.13 0.00
C LEU A 54 11.04 6.80 -1.27
N ASN A 55 9.82 6.41 -1.67
CA ASN A 55 9.14 6.88 -2.87
C ASN A 55 7.93 7.76 -2.56
N VAL A 56 7.74 8.85 -3.32
CA VAL A 56 6.52 9.68 -3.26
C VAL A 56 5.98 9.95 -4.66
N GLY A 57 4.72 9.60 -4.92
CA GLY A 57 4.06 9.84 -6.21
C GLY A 57 3.02 8.78 -6.58
N ASP A 58 2.55 8.76 -7.82
CA ASP A 58 1.33 8.02 -8.17
C ASP A 58 1.54 6.50 -8.25
N GLU A 59 2.68 6.02 -8.78
CA GLU A 59 3.01 4.59 -8.90
C GLU A 59 4.39 4.30 -8.29
N ASN A 60 4.43 3.76 -7.08
CA ASN A 60 5.69 3.53 -6.35
C ASN A 60 5.97 2.03 -6.13
N VAL A 61 7.25 1.65 -6.23
CA VAL A 61 7.71 0.29 -5.88
C VAL A 61 8.97 0.36 -5.02
N GLY A 62 8.92 -0.07 -3.77
CA GLY A 62 10.08 0.07 -2.86
C GLY A 62 9.75 -0.16 -1.40
N ASP A 63 10.68 0.14 -0.49
CA ASP A 63 10.52 -0.22 0.92
C ASP A 63 9.52 0.70 1.64
N GLU A 64 9.58 2.02 1.42
CA GLU A 64 8.68 3.02 2.00
C GLU A 64 8.05 3.86 0.86
N ASN A 65 6.73 3.81 0.72
CA ASN A 65 6.01 4.45 -0.39
C ASN A 65 4.88 5.36 0.10
N MET A 66 4.67 6.48 -0.58
CA MET A 66 3.54 7.38 -0.34
C MET A 66 2.89 7.86 -1.64
N GLY A 67 1.61 7.54 -1.84
CA GLY A 67 0.80 8.00 -2.97
C GLY A 67 -0.28 7.01 -3.43
N ASP A 68 -0.67 7.01 -4.70
CA ASP A 68 -1.94 6.43 -5.16
C ASP A 68 -1.92 4.92 -5.46
N LEU A 69 -0.76 4.36 -5.82
CA LEU A 69 -0.57 2.93 -6.11
C LEU A 69 0.82 2.52 -5.64
N ASN A 70 0.91 1.75 -4.57
CA ASN A 70 2.19 1.43 -3.95
C ASN A 70 2.39 -0.09 -3.85
N VAL A 71 3.62 -0.56 -4.11
CA VAL A 71 4.01 -1.97 -3.92
C VAL A 71 5.31 -2.03 -3.11
N GLY A 72 5.27 -2.59 -1.91
CA GLY A 72 6.38 -2.43 -0.98
C GLY A 72 6.14 -2.88 0.44
N ASP A 73 7.14 -2.73 1.29
CA ASP A 73 7.06 -3.16 2.69
C ASP A 73 6.15 -2.22 3.52
N LEU A 74 6.28 -0.91 3.35
CA LEU A 74 5.50 0.12 4.05
C LEU A 74 4.88 1.09 3.04
N ASN A 75 3.56 1.15 2.98
CA ASN A 75 2.84 1.94 1.99
C ASN A 75 1.80 2.86 2.65
N VAL A 76 1.72 4.11 2.21
CA VAL A 76 0.72 5.07 2.67
C VAL A 76 0.01 5.73 1.49
N GLY A 77 -1.31 5.60 1.43
CA GLY A 77 -2.16 6.19 0.40
C GLY A 77 -3.16 5.20 -0.15
N ASP A 78 -3.56 5.36 -1.40
CA ASP A 78 -4.55 4.49 -2.02
C ASP A 78 -3.85 3.27 -2.65
N GLY A 79 -4.57 2.16 -2.80
CA GLY A 79 -4.15 1.01 -3.61
C GLY A 79 -2.78 0.45 -3.26
N ASN A 80 -2.62 -0.08 -2.04
CA ASN A 80 -1.35 -0.58 -1.55
C ASN A 80 -1.22 -2.10 -1.63
N VAL A 81 -0.03 -2.61 -1.93
CA VAL A 81 0.28 -4.04 -1.90
C VAL A 81 1.59 -4.33 -1.14
N GLY A 82 1.49 -5.07 -0.03
CA GLY A 82 2.66 -5.56 0.73
C GLY A 82 2.42 -5.68 2.24
N ASP A 83 3.47 -5.53 3.04
CA ASP A 83 3.50 -6.02 4.45
C ASP A 83 2.92 -5.04 5.49
N GLY A 84 2.78 -3.76 5.16
CA GLY A 84 2.27 -2.74 6.07
C GLY A 84 1.67 -1.60 5.28
N ASN A 85 0.34 -1.48 5.33
CA ASN A 85 -0.39 -0.57 4.45
C ASN A 85 -1.32 0.34 5.25
N GLU A 86 -1.30 1.65 4.96
CA GLU A 86 -2.21 2.64 5.55
C GLU A 86 -2.93 3.43 4.45
N GLY A 87 -4.26 3.41 4.46
CA GLY A 87 -5.12 4.08 3.49
C GLY A 87 -6.17 3.14 2.87
N ASP A 88 -6.64 3.41 1.66
CA ASP A 88 -7.77 2.70 1.08
C ASP A 88 -7.32 1.63 0.05
N GLY A 89 -7.94 0.45 0.09
CA GLY A 89 -7.72 -0.61 -0.90
C GLY A 89 -6.37 -1.31 -0.74
N ASN A 90 -6.10 -1.84 0.45
CA ASN A 90 -4.84 -2.49 0.78
C ASN A 90 -4.88 -4.00 0.56
N VAL A 91 -3.77 -4.58 0.11
CA VAL A 91 -3.61 -6.03 -0.07
C VAL A 91 -2.28 -6.52 0.52
N GLY A 92 -2.35 -7.42 1.48
CA GLY A 92 -1.17 -8.06 2.09
C GLY A 92 -1.30 -8.15 3.60
N ASP A 93 -0.20 -8.03 4.31
CA ASP A 93 -0.18 -8.17 5.76
C ASP A 93 -0.36 -6.78 6.40
N GLY A 94 -0.97 -6.71 7.59
CA GLY A 94 -0.98 -5.51 8.42
C GLY A 94 -1.58 -4.28 7.74
N ASN A 95 -2.89 -4.28 7.53
CA ASN A 95 -3.58 -3.22 6.79
C ASN A 95 -4.40 -2.31 7.71
N VAL A 96 -4.35 -1.00 7.49
CA VAL A 96 -5.15 0.00 8.23
C VAL A 96 -5.86 0.94 7.24
N GLY A 97 -7.17 1.05 7.35
CA GLY A 97 -8.03 1.86 6.48
C GLY A 97 -9.16 1.03 5.88
N ASP A 98 -9.68 1.43 4.72
CA ASP A 98 -10.88 0.81 4.16
C ASP A 98 -10.52 -0.22 3.06
N LEU A 99 -11.38 -1.24 2.89
CA LEU A 99 -11.30 -2.24 1.81
C LEU A 99 -10.01 -3.08 1.82
N ASN A 100 -9.60 -3.55 3.00
CA ASN A 100 -8.39 -4.33 3.17
C ASN A 100 -8.57 -5.81 2.79
N VAL A 101 -7.54 -6.43 2.23
CA VAL A 101 -7.50 -7.86 1.91
C VAL A 101 -6.20 -8.50 2.39
N GLY A 102 -6.29 -9.50 3.27
CA GLY A 102 -5.14 -10.25 3.77
C GLY A 102 -5.20 -10.44 5.28
N ASP A 103 -4.07 -10.35 5.97
CA ASP A 103 -3.96 -10.67 7.40
C ASP A 103 -3.88 -9.40 8.24
N LEU A 104 -4.48 -9.40 9.44
CA LEU A 104 -4.41 -8.33 10.43
C LEU A 104 -4.91 -6.98 9.88
N ASN A 105 -6.20 -6.93 9.57
CA ASN A 105 -6.84 -5.74 8.98
C ASN A 105 -7.56 -4.90 10.04
N VAL A 106 -7.47 -3.57 9.93
CA VAL A 106 -8.15 -2.61 10.81
C VAL A 106 -8.84 -1.53 9.99
N GLY A 107 -10.16 -1.39 10.13
CA GLY A 107 -11.00 -0.43 9.40
C GLY A 107 -12.21 -1.11 8.78
N ASP A 108 -12.81 -0.53 7.74
CA ASP A 108 -14.09 -1.01 7.21
C ASP A 108 -13.92 -1.89 5.96
N GLY A 109 -14.73 -2.94 5.85
CA GLY A 109 -14.80 -3.79 4.66
C GLY A 109 -13.60 -4.71 4.47
N ASN A 110 -13.13 -5.34 5.54
CA ASN A 110 -11.95 -6.21 5.52
C ASN A 110 -12.27 -7.62 5.02
N VAL A 111 -11.32 -8.26 4.34
CA VAL A 111 -11.41 -9.66 3.89
C VAL A 111 -10.13 -10.43 4.23
N GLY A 112 -10.24 -11.50 5.00
CA GLY A 112 -9.11 -12.36 5.39
C GLY A 112 -9.11 -12.67 6.88
N ASP A 113 -7.94 -12.80 7.50
CA ASP A 113 -7.82 -13.31 8.87
C ASP A 113 -7.47 -12.19 9.85
N GLY A 114 -8.13 -12.16 11.01
CA GLY A 114 -7.84 -11.22 12.09
C GLY A 114 -8.28 -9.79 11.75
N ASN A 115 -9.58 -9.57 11.59
CA ASN A 115 -10.15 -8.29 11.17
C ASN A 115 -10.74 -7.49 12.34
N VAL A 116 -10.56 -6.18 12.35
CA VAL A 116 -11.15 -5.26 13.34
C VAL A 116 -11.83 -4.08 12.65
N GLY A 117 -13.13 -3.90 12.86
CA GLY A 117 -13.94 -2.84 12.26
C GLY A 117 -15.24 -3.39 11.70
N ASP A 118 -15.90 -2.68 10.78
CA ASP A 118 -17.24 -3.04 10.32
C ASP A 118 -17.22 -3.75 8.96
N GLY A 119 -18.10 -4.73 8.78
CA GLY A 119 -18.30 -5.43 7.50
C GLY A 119 -17.17 -6.38 7.12
N ASN A 120 -16.66 -7.16 8.08
CA ASN A 120 -15.54 -8.07 7.85
C ASN A 120 -15.99 -9.42 7.25
N VAL A 121 -15.14 -10.05 6.44
CA VAL A 121 -15.35 -11.38 5.88
C VAL A 121 -14.10 -12.26 6.05
N GLY A 122 -14.21 -13.36 6.78
CA GLY A 122 -13.11 -14.30 7.01
C GLY A 122 -13.09 -14.80 8.45
N ASP A 123 -11.91 -15.04 9.01
CA ASP A 123 -11.79 -15.65 10.33
C ASP A 123 -11.31 -14.63 11.38
N GLU A 124 -11.69 -14.85 12.65
CA GLU A 124 -11.27 -14.01 13.79
C GLU A 124 -11.67 -12.52 13.64
N ASN A 125 -12.96 -12.25 13.40
CA ASN A 125 -13.45 -10.89 13.20
C ASN A 125 -13.92 -10.21 14.49
N VAL A 126 -13.66 -8.90 14.63
CA VAL A 126 -14.15 -8.06 15.73
C VAL A 126 -14.81 -6.79 15.20
N GLY A 127 -16.09 -6.59 15.47
CA GLY A 127 -16.85 -5.40 15.08
C GLY A 127 -18.27 -5.73 14.63
N GLU A 128 -18.88 -4.90 13.79
CA GLU A 128 -20.26 -5.12 13.33
C GLU A 128 -20.32 -5.81 11.96
N GLU A 129 -21.41 -6.55 11.71
CA GLU A 129 -21.74 -7.14 10.40
C GLU A 129 -20.69 -8.13 9.85
N ASN A 130 -20.10 -8.96 10.71
CA ASN A 130 -19.07 -9.92 10.30
C ASN A 130 -19.63 -11.18 9.63
N VAL A 131 -18.87 -11.77 8.71
CA VAL A 131 -19.20 -13.04 8.06
C VAL A 131 -18.02 -14.01 8.09
N GLY A 132 -18.17 -15.16 8.74
CA GLY A 132 -17.17 -16.22 8.76
C GLY A 132 -17.06 -16.91 10.12
N GLU A 133 -15.86 -17.29 10.56
CA GLU A 133 -15.64 -18.02 11.81
C GLU A 133 -15.11 -17.11 12.94
N GLU A 134 -15.45 -17.43 14.18
CA GLU A 134 -14.94 -16.76 15.39
C GLU A 134 -15.20 -15.24 15.45
N ASN A 135 -16.45 -14.83 15.18
CA ASN A 135 -16.82 -13.41 15.17
C ASN A 135 -17.16 -12.87 16.56
N VAL A 136 -16.78 -11.62 16.85
CA VAL A 136 -17.14 -10.89 18.07
C VAL A 136 -17.76 -9.54 17.73
N GLY A 137 -19.01 -9.32 18.15
CA GLY A 137 -19.77 -8.08 17.95
C GLY A 137 -21.19 -8.36 17.49
N ASP A 138 -21.80 -7.41 16.79
CA ASP A 138 -23.23 -7.46 16.49
C ASP A 138 -23.50 -7.82 15.02
N GLY A 139 -24.55 -8.61 14.78
CA GLY A 139 -25.04 -8.94 13.43
C GLY A 139 -24.16 -9.93 12.67
N ASN A 140 -23.48 -10.85 13.36
CA ASN A 140 -22.55 -11.78 12.72
C ASN A 140 -23.26 -12.94 12.01
N VAL A 141 -22.66 -13.45 10.94
CA VAL A 141 -23.12 -14.63 10.20
C VAL A 141 -22.00 -15.66 10.07
N GLY A 142 -22.22 -16.85 10.60
CA GLY A 142 -21.27 -17.96 10.51
C GLY A 142 -21.15 -18.72 11.82
N ASP A 143 -19.96 -19.23 12.13
CA ASP A 143 -19.77 -20.15 13.25
C ASP A 143 -19.03 -19.47 14.42
N GLU A 144 -19.37 -19.90 15.64
CA GLU A 144 -18.71 -19.46 16.89
C GLU A 144 -18.83 -17.96 17.19
N ASN A 145 -19.98 -17.35 16.86
CA ASN A 145 -20.22 -15.93 17.08
C ASN A 145 -20.42 -15.56 18.56
N VAL A 146 -19.92 -14.39 18.96
CA VAL A 146 -20.14 -13.80 20.28
C VAL A 146 -20.71 -12.40 20.15
N GLY A 147 -21.94 -12.17 20.65
CA GLY A 147 -22.60 -10.86 20.65
C GLY A 147 -24.08 -10.96 20.31
N ASP A 148 -24.67 -9.90 19.76
CA ASP A 148 -26.12 -9.82 19.56
C ASP A 148 -26.52 -9.97 18.08
N GLY A 149 -27.67 -10.63 17.82
CA GLY A 149 -28.24 -10.69 16.48
C GLY A 149 -27.52 -11.63 15.50
N ASN A 150 -26.83 -12.65 16.01
CA ASN A 150 -26.03 -13.55 15.18
C ASN A 150 -26.87 -14.61 14.46
N VAL A 151 -26.36 -15.12 13.33
CA VAL A 151 -26.97 -16.20 12.56
C VAL A 151 -25.93 -17.27 12.27
N GLY A 152 -26.16 -18.49 12.76
CA GLY A 152 -25.31 -19.66 12.47
C GLY A 152 -25.17 -20.60 13.65
N ASP A 153 -24.08 -21.37 13.69
CA ASP A 153 -23.86 -22.39 14.71
C ASP A 153 -22.88 -21.91 15.80
N GLY A 154 -23.06 -22.39 17.03
CA GLY A 154 -22.12 -22.09 18.13
C GLY A 154 -22.24 -20.70 18.77
N ASN A 155 -23.30 -19.95 18.49
CA ASN A 155 -23.47 -18.58 18.97
C ASN A 155 -23.56 -18.45 20.51
N VAL A 156 -22.97 -17.37 21.04
CA VAL A 156 -23.02 -16.98 22.45
C VAL A 156 -23.41 -15.50 22.56
N GLY A 157 -24.56 -15.21 23.18
CA GLY A 157 -25.04 -13.85 23.39
C GLY A 157 -26.56 -13.77 23.35
N ASP A 158 -27.11 -12.58 23.10
CA ASP A 158 -28.54 -12.37 23.02
C ASP A 158 -29.02 -12.37 21.54
N GLU A 159 -30.30 -12.67 21.31
CA GLU A 159 -30.92 -12.57 19.96
C GLU A 159 -30.24 -13.37 18.81
N ASN A 160 -29.73 -14.58 19.12
CA ASN A 160 -29.14 -15.54 18.16
C ASN A 160 -30.15 -16.46 17.45
#